data_AF-A0A353G732-F1
#
_entry.id   AF-A0A353G732-F1
#
_cell.length_a   1.000
_cell.length_b   1.000
_cell.length_c   1.000
_cell.angle_alpha   90.00
_cell.angle_beta   90.00
_cell.angle_gamma   90.00
#
_symmetry.space_group_name_H-M   'P 1'
#
loop_
_entity.id
_entity.type
_entity.pdbx_description
1 polymer ?
#
loop_
_entity_poly.entity_id
_entity_poly.type
_entity_poly.pdbx_seq_one_letter_code
_entity_poly.pdbx_strand_id
1 'polypeptide(L)'
;WFWSDQYDLKLQIAGLNLGYDETVVRPGLRDGSVSIWYYRQDQFIAVDAINDARAYVAGKKLLDMGKTPDKAFVRDAQSDLKQLL
;
A
#
# COMPACT_ATOMS: atom_id res chain seq x y z
N TRP A 1 -12.70 1.52 1.33
CA TRP A 1 -11.89 0.29 1.18
C TRP A 1 -12.70 -0.70 0.36
N PHE A 2 -12.03 -1.53 -0.43
CA PHE A 2 -12.64 -2.51 -1.33
C PHE A 2 -11.76 -3.77 -1.37
N TRP A 3 -12.33 -4.91 -1.75
CA TRP A 3 -11.55 -6.11 -2.02
C TRP A 3 -12.16 -6.92 -3.16
N SER A 4 -11.33 -7.72 -3.81
CA SER A 4 -11.73 -8.64 -4.87
C SER A 4 -10.86 -9.89 -4.79
N ASP A 5 -11.49 -11.05 -4.91
CA ASP A 5 -10.80 -12.31 -5.14
C ASP A 5 -10.93 -12.64 -6.64
N GLN A 6 -9.81 -12.81 -7.32
CA GLN A 6 -9.75 -13.18 -8.73
C GLN A 6 -8.78 -14.35 -8.88
N TYR A 7 -9.32 -15.54 -9.10
CA TYR A 7 -8.53 -16.78 -9.07
C TYR A 7 -7.75 -16.93 -7.75
N ASP A 8 -6.43 -17.04 -7.82
CA ASP A 8 -5.51 -17.14 -6.68
C ASP A 8 -5.04 -15.77 -6.17
N LEU A 9 -5.51 -14.67 -6.76
CA LEU A 9 -5.16 -13.31 -6.37
C LEU A 9 -6.18 -12.71 -5.40
N LYS A 10 -5.68 -12.25 -4.25
CA LYS A 10 -6.43 -11.43 -3.30
C LYS A 10 -6.04 -9.97 -3.45
N LEU A 11 -6.93 -9.16 -4.01
CA LEU A 11 -6.78 -7.71 -4.12
C LEU A 11 -7.49 -7.02 -2.95
N GLN A 12 -6.78 -6.15 -2.24
CA GLN A 12 -7.32 -5.32 -1.17
C GLN A 12 -6.91 -3.86 -1.38
N ILE A 13 -7.88 -2.94 -1.33
CA ILE A 13 -7.68 -1.52 -1.61
C ILE A 13 -8.11 -0.68 -0.41
N ALA A 14 -7.27 0.27 -0.02
CA ALA A 14 -7.59 1.31 0.96
C ALA A 14 -7.36 2.70 0.36
N GLY A 15 -8.22 3.66 0.69
CA GLY A 15 -8.19 5.02 0.12
C GLY A 15 -8.89 5.14 -1.24
N LEU A 16 -8.76 6.32 -1.84
CA LEU A 16 -9.20 6.63 -3.21
C LEU A 16 -7.97 7.13 -3.97
N ASN A 17 -7.51 6.37 -4.95
CA ASN A 17 -6.29 6.70 -5.70
C ASN A 17 -6.49 7.83 -6.72
N LEU A 18 -7.72 8.24 -7.03
CA LEU A 18 -7.99 9.27 -8.04
C LEU A 18 -7.23 10.57 -7.74
N GLY A 19 -6.47 11.05 -8.73
CA GLY A 19 -5.69 12.28 -8.63
C GLY A 19 -4.29 12.09 -8.05
N TYR A 20 -3.79 10.85 -7.92
CA TYR A 20 -2.38 10.59 -7.65
C TYR A 20 -1.48 11.21 -8.73
N ASP A 21 -0.28 11.64 -8.33
CA ASP A 21 0.78 12.11 -9.22
C ASP A 21 2.04 11.22 -9.15
N GLU A 22 2.18 10.41 -8.10
CA GLU A 22 3.27 9.45 -7.96
C GLU A 22 2.79 8.12 -7.38
N THR A 23 3.49 7.04 -7.76
CA THR A 23 3.30 5.72 -7.17
C THR A 23 4.62 5.13 -6.68
N VAL A 24 4.54 4.35 -5.60
CA VAL A 24 5.62 3.48 -5.13
C VAL A 24 5.15 2.04 -5.22
N VAL A 25 5.83 1.26 -6.06
CA VAL A 25 5.64 -0.18 -6.14
C VAL A 25 6.54 -0.85 -5.11
N ARG A 26 5.95 -1.70 -4.28
CA ARG A 26 6.64 -2.49 -3.26
C ARG A 26 6.43 -3.98 -3.54
N PRO A 27 7.49 -4.76 -3.83
CA PRO A 27 7.40 -6.21 -3.83
C PRO A 27 7.01 -6.72 -2.44
N GLY A 28 6.07 -7.65 -2.37
CA GLY A 28 5.75 -8.32 -1.12
C GLY A 28 6.80 -9.39 -0.78
N LEU A 29 6.71 -9.97 0.41
CA LEU A 29 7.68 -10.96 0.91
C LEU A 29 7.45 -12.38 0.36
N ARG A 30 6.38 -12.59 -0.40
CA ARG A 30 6.02 -13.88 -0.99
C ARG A 30 5.93 -13.73 -2.50
N ASP A 31 6.23 -14.79 -3.22
CA ASP A 31 6.02 -14.82 -4.68
C ASP A 31 4.56 -14.49 -5.02
N GLY A 32 4.37 -13.66 -6.04
CA GLY A 32 3.06 -13.20 -6.47
C GLY A 32 2.39 -12.17 -5.53
N SER A 33 3.13 -11.60 -4.57
CA SER A 33 2.64 -10.48 -3.74
C SER A 33 3.29 -9.16 -4.11
N VAL A 34 2.48 -8.10 -4.15
CA VAL A 34 2.92 -6.73 -4.50
C VAL A 34 1.93 -5.72 -3.92
N SER A 35 2.41 -4.52 -3.61
CA SER A 35 1.54 -3.38 -3.33
C SER A 35 1.95 -2.12 -4.10
N ILE A 36 0.96 -1.28 -4.39
CA ILE A 36 1.11 0.00 -5.08
C ILE A 36 0.61 1.07 -4.13
N TRP A 37 1.48 2.00 -3.78
CA TRP A 37 1.22 3.08 -2.84
C TRP A 37 1.10 4.38 -3.62
N TYR A 38 -0.03 5.06 -3.49
CA TYR A 38 -0.37 6.24 -4.28
C TYR A 38 -0.15 7.50 -3.47
N TYR A 39 0.49 8.48 -4.10
CA TYR A 39 0.76 9.80 -3.52
C TYR A 39 0.18 10.89 -4.41
N ARG A 40 -0.21 12.00 -3.77
CA ARG A 40 -0.58 13.26 -4.42
C ARG A 40 0.10 14.39 -3.67
N GLN A 41 0.93 15.18 -4.34
CA GLN A 41 1.66 16.30 -3.74
C GLN A 41 2.40 15.88 -2.46
N ASP A 42 3.14 14.77 -2.54
CA ASP A 42 3.85 14.13 -1.43
C ASP A 42 2.97 13.64 -0.26
N GLN A 43 1.64 13.60 -0.41
CA GLN A 43 0.73 13.02 0.57
C GLN A 43 0.28 11.62 0.15
N PHE A 44 0.28 10.68 1.10
CA PHE A 44 -0.23 9.33 0.86
C PHE A 44 -1.76 9.31 0.85
N ILE A 45 -2.36 8.78 -0.23
CA ILE A 45 -3.82 8.84 -0.44
C ILE A 45 -4.49 7.47 -0.62
N ALA A 46 -3.76 6.44 -1.04
CA ALA A 46 -4.31 5.11 -1.25
C ALA A 46 -3.24 4.03 -1.33
N VAL A 47 -3.62 2.77 -1.08
CA VAL A 47 -2.82 1.58 -1.37
C VAL A 47 -3.67 0.50 -2.02
N ASP A 48 -3.14 -0.12 -3.07
CA ASP A 48 -3.61 -1.39 -3.62
C ASP A 48 -2.64 -2.49 -3.20
N ALA A 49 -3.14 -3.56 -2.61
CA ALA A 49 -2.32 -4.69 -2.17
C ALA A 49 -2.84 -5.99 -2.77
N ILE A 50 -1.97 -6.67 -3.51
CA ILE A 50 -2.23 -7.95 -4.18
C ILE A 50 -1.44 -9.02 -3.42
N ASN A 51 -2.14 -9.97 -2.80
CA ASN A 51 -1.55 -11.00 -1.94
C ASN A 51 -0.64 -10.46 -0.81
N ASP A 52 -0.75 -9.17 -0.49
CA ASP A 52 0.07 -8.47 0.52
C ASP A 52 -0.81 -7.85 1.63
N ALA A 53 -1.37 -8.72 2.47
CA ALA A 53 -2.21 -8.28 3.58
C ALA A 53 -1.48 -7.34 4.56
N ARG A 54 -0.14 -7.40 4.64
CA ARG A 54 0.66 -6.52 5.53
C ARG A 54 0.63 -5.09 5.01
N ALA A 55 0.83 -4.89 3.70
CA ALA A 55 0.72 -3.58 3.09
C ALA A 55 -0.69 -2.99 3.24
N TYR A 56 -1.74 -3.80 3.01
CA TYR A 56 -3.12 -3.33 3.20
C TYR A 56 -3.38 -2.85 4.64
N VAL A 57 -3.01 -3.64 5.65
CA VAL A 57 -3.26 -3.27 7.06
C VAL A 57 -2.47 -2.02 7.46
N ALA A 58 -1.20 -1.92 7.05
CA ALA A 58 -0.38 -0.75 7.35
C ALA A 58 -0.91 0.51 6.63
N GLY A 59 -1.16 0.43 5.33
CA GLY A 59 -1.66 1.55 4.55
C GLY A 59 -3.04 2.02 5.01
N LYS A 60 -3.97 1.11 5.33
CA LYS A 60 -5.27 1.49 5.90
C LYS A 60 -5.10 2.28 7.19
N LYS A 61 -4.26 1.82 8.12
CA LYS A 61 -4.01 2.54 9.38
C LYS A 61 -3.37 3.91 9.16
N LEU A 62 -2.40 4.00 8.25
CA LEU A 62 -1.76 5.27 7.89
C LEU A 62 -2.78 6.28 7.34
N LEU A 63 -3.71 5.84 6.49
CA LEU A 63 -4.82 6.67 5.99
C LEU A 63 -5.75 7.11 7.13
N ASP A 64 -6.16 6.18 8.00
CA ASP A 64 -7.00 6.49 9.16
C ASP A 64 -6.33 7.52 10.11
N MET A 65 -4.99 7.54 10.16
CA MET A 65 -4.18 8.46 10.95
C MET A 65 -3.78 9.75 10.21
N GLY A 66 -4.07 9.87 8.92
CA GLY A 66 -3.60 10.98 8.08
C GLY A 66 -2.07 11.08 7.98
N LYS A 67 -1.34 9.98 8.17
CA LYS A 67 0.13 9.94 8.11
C LYS A 67 0.61 9.60 6.72
N THR A 68 1.65 10.31 6.27
CA THR A 68 2.35 9.99 5.03
C THR A 68 3.66 9.26 5.32
N PRO A 69 3.82 7.99 4.92
CA PRO A 69 5.08 7.27 5.07
C PRO A 69 6.13 7.74 4.06
N ASP A 70 7.40 7.57 4.42
CA ASP A 70 8.51 7.82 3.50
C ASP A 70 8.51 6.83 2.32
N LYS A 71 8.67 7.36 1.11
CA LYS A 71 8.61 6.59 -0.14
C LYS A 71 9.74 5.57 -0.25
N ALA A 72 10.95 5.90 0.22
CA ALA A 72 12.09 4.99 0.15
C ALA A 72 11.92 3.82 1.13
N PHE A 73 11.42 4.10 2.34
CA PHE A 73 11.07 3.06 3.31
C PHE A 73 9.99 2.11 2.78
N VAL A 74 8.94 2.66 2.15
CA VAL A 74 7.87 1.85 1.53
C VAL A 74 8.39 1.02 0.35
N ARG A 75 9.32 1.54 -0.45
CA ARG A 75 9.89 0.82 -1.60
C ARG A 75 10.70 -0.40 -1.20
N ASP A 76 11.40 -0.35 -0.08
CA ASP A 76 12.22 -1.47 0.40
C ASP A 76 11.37 -2.59 1.00
N ALA A 77 11.25 -3.72 0.29
CA ALA A 77 10.51 -4.90 0.70
C ALA A 77 10.91 -5.46 2.08
N GLN A 78 12.13 -5.21 2.56
CA GLN A 78 12.63 -5.69 3.86
C GLN A 78 12.24 -4.78 5.02
N SER A 79 11.86 -3.53 4.76
CA SER A 79 11.40 -2.59 5.79
C SER A 79 10.16 -3.12 6.51
N ASP A 80 10.16 -3.06 7.84
CA ASP A 80 9.00 -3.43 8.65
C ASP A 80 7.97 -2.31 8.64
N LEU A 81 6.90 -2.48 7.87
CA LEU A 81 5.80 -1.52 7.75
C LEU A 81 5.14 -1.18 9.10
N LYS A 82 5.31 -1.99 10.15
CA LYS A 82 4.82 -1.65 11.49
C LYS A 82 5.52 -0.44 12.09
N GLN A 83 6.75 -0.13 11.67
CA GLN A 83 7.51 1.03 12.15
C GLN A 83 6.92 2.36 11.66
N LEU A 84 6.00 2.33 10.69
CA LEU A 84 5.32 3.52 10.17
C LEU A 84 4.10 3.94 11.02
N LEU A 85 3.63 3.06 11.92
CA LEU A 85 2.39 3.24 12.69
C LEU A 85 2.62 4.06 13.96
#